data_AF-A0A2Y9A359-F1
#
_entry.id   AF-A0A2Y9A359-F1
#
_cell.length_a   1.000
_cell.length_b   1.000
_cell.length_c   1.000
_cell.angle_alpha   90.00
_cell.angle_beta   90.00
_cell.angle_gamma   90.00
#
_symmetry.space_group_name_H-M   'P 1'
#
loop_
_entity.id
_entity.type
_entity.pdbx_description
1 polymer ?
#
loop_
_entity_poly.entity_id
_entity_poly.type
_entity_poly.pdbx_seq_one_letter_code
_entity_poly.pdbx_strand_id
1 'polypeptide(L)'
;MPAVSGARVMLGVAPQVRGRDRGRETLMAETPMPDTEPWERDVGFALDAPAPTWPRRPPHEQPPNAGQPWTDADYEEIVAAAREGVTDMEDVATRLGRARNPTLMKARRLLPPAERTAPPDRVMRLLREHLEEPDYDWERVTLEELPPRPVVNPPALTGVAGLTREDLVRICYALALVGGVAGEDLMSRVTGEVRRRCLVPELVELRVHRLLHLGAEVTWEHARSDAGRWVDTVLSPAPVEWPFVEEEHVVPPYW
;
A
#
# COMPACT_ATOMS: atom_id res chain seq x y z
N MET A 1 13.24 43.62 58.73
CA MET A 1 14.65 43.22 58.97
C MET A 1 15.25 42.73 57.66
N PRO A 2 16.22 43.43 57.05
CA PRO A 2 16.94 42.93 55.88
C PRO A 2 18.41 42.60 56.21
N ALA A 3 18.96 41.59 55.54
CA ALA A 3 20.40 41.37 55.34
C ALA A 3 20.56 41.27 53.81
N VAL A 4 21.25 42.14 53.07
CA VAL A 4 22.60 42.75 53.12
C VAL A 4 23.75 41.76 52.87
N SER A 5 24.49 42.09 51.80
CA SER A 5 25.87 41.71 51.44
C SER A 5 26.12 40.32 50.83
N GLY A 6 26.94 40.17 49.79
CA GLY A 6 27.86 41.14 49.21
C GLY A 6 28.57 40.60 47.96
N ALA A 7 29.00 41.55 47.13
CA ALA A 7 29.72 41.37 45.87
C ALA A 7 31.18 40.95 46.05
N ARG A 8 31.76 40.34 45.01
CA ARG A 8 33.16 40.62 44.64
C ARG A 8 33.45 40.33 43.16
N VAL A 9 33.74 41.41 42.44
CA VAL A 9 34.43 41.48 41.14
C VAL A 9 35.94 41.53 41.40
N MET A 10 36.76 41.04 40.45
CA MET A 10 38.11 41.53 40.02
C MET A 10 38.66 40.48 39.03
N LEU A 11 38.58 40.65 37.70
CA LEU A 11 39.51 41.38 36.82
C LEU A 11 41.01 41.16 37.12
N GLY A 12 41.74 40.60 36.14
CA GLY A 12 43.13 40.99 35.92
C GLY A 12 44.08 39.99 35.25
N VAL A 13 44.47 40.33 34.01
CA VAL A 13 45.86 40.38 33.50
C VAL A 13 46.49 39.13 32.85
N ALA A 14 46.80 39.27 31.55
CA ALA A 14 47.80 38.52 30.79
C ALA A 14 49.21 39.11 30.97
N PRO A 15 50.31 38.34 30.74
CA PRO A 15 51.07 38.59 29.50
C PRO A 15 51.81 37.37 28.88
N GLN A 16 51.63 37.21 27.57
CA GLN A 16 52.62 37.16 26.48
C GLN A 16 54.13 36.87 26.77
N VAL A 17 54.72 35.89 26.05
CA VAL A 17 55.84 36.03 25.06
C VAL A 17 56.68 34.74 24.85
N ARG A 18 56.75 34.30 23.58
CA ARG A 18 57.80 33.57 22.78
C ARG A 18 58.45 32.30 23.36
N GLY A 19 58.71 31.24 22.58
CA GLY A 19 58.55 30.99 21.15
C GLY A 19 59.41 29.80 20.69
N ARG A 20 59.11 29.30 19.47
CA ARG A 20 59.90 28.38 18.61
C ARG A 20 60.18 26.97 19.15
N ASP A 21 60.19 25.92 18.35
CA ASP A 21 59.89 25.63 16.95
C ASP A 21 60.02 24.09 16.82
N ARG A 22 59.21 23.46 15.96
CA ARG A 22 59.47 22.24 15.17
C ARG A 22 58.19 21.43 14.95
N GLY A 23 57.64 21.64 13.76
CA GLY A 23 57.35 20.55 12.83
C GLY A 23 56.31 19.53 13.29
N ARG A 24 55.06 19.80 12.95
CA ARG A 24 54.13 18.78 12.46
C ARG A 24 53.01 19.47 11.69
N GLU A 25 53.25 19.60 10.39
CA GLU A 25 52.17 19.74 9.40
C GLU A 25 51.26 18.53 9.58
N THR A 26 50.18 18.71 10.34
CA THR A 26 49.06 17.78 10.31
C THR A 26 48.23 18.26 9.14
N LEU A 27 48.49 17.65 7.99
CA LEU A 27 47.61 17.68 6.84
C LEU A 27 46.18 17.51 7.32
N MET A 28 45.34 18.47 6.96
CA MET A 28 43.91 18.28 6.84
C MET A 28 43.71 17.03 5.99
N ALA A 29 43.49 15.89 6.63
CA ALA A 29 42.84 14.78 5.98
C ALA A 29 41.39 15.24 5.80
N GLU A 30 41.14 15.88 4.66
CA GLU A 30 39.85 15.80 4.01
C GLU A 30 39.39 14.36 4.18
N THR A 31 38.38 14.15 5.01
CA THR A 31 37.73 12.85 5.09
C THR A 31 37.05 12.71 3.73
N PRO A 32 37.52 11.81 2.84
CA PRO A 32 36.81 11.59 1.61
C PRO A 32 35.41 11.10 2.00
N MET A 33 34.42 11.79 1.45
CA MET A 33 33.05 11.27 1.33
C MET A 33 33.14 9.79 0.97
N PRO A 34 32.46 8.87 1.68
CA PRO A 34 32.26 7.53 1.17
C PRO A 34 31.25 7.62 0.03
N ASP A 35 31.72 8.07 -1.14
CA ASP A 35 31.03 7.94 -2.41
C ASP A 35 31.12 6.48 -2.82
N THR A 36 30.19 5.66 -2.32
CA THR A 36 29.60 4.44 -2.92
C THR A 36 28.89 3.68 -1.82
N GLU A 37 27.56 3.66 -1.89
CA GLU A 37 26.74 2.77 -1.08
C GLU A 37 27.15 1.31 -1.36
N PRO A 38 27.09 0.39 -0.37
CA PRO A 38 27.63 -0.97 -0.49
C PRO A 38 26.92 -1.88 -1.52
N TRP A 39 25.92 -1.37 -2.24
CA TRP A 39 25.27 -2.04 -3.37
C TRP A 39 25.89 -1.67 -4.73
N GLU A 40 26.83 -0.72 -4.79
CA GLU A 40 27.59 -0.35 -6.00
C GLU A 40 28.93 -1.08 -6.16
N ARG A 41 29.19 -2.12 -5.34
CA ARG A 41 30.25 -3.07 -5.69
C ARG A 41 29.83 -3.86 -6.91
N ASP A 42 30.50 -3.58 -8.03
CA ASP A 42 30.75 -4.48 -9.15
C ASP A 42 29.93 -5.77 -9.11
N VAL A 43 28.68 -5.70 -9.55
CA VAL A 43 28.16 -6.75 -10.42
C VAL A 43 28.99 -6.66 -11.70
N GLY A 44 30.21 -7.18 -11.62
CA GLY A 44 30.90 -7.71 -12.78
C GLY A 44 29.92 -8.67 -13.41
N PHE A 45 29.18 -8.18 -14.40
CA PHE A 45 28.43 -8.98 -15.33
C PHE A 45 29.44 -9.97 -15.89
N ALA A 46 29.47 -11.16 -15.30
CA ALA A 46 30.05 -12.32 -15.93
C ALA A 46 29.28 -12.48 -17.24
N LEU A 47 29.85 -11.93 -18.33
CA LEU A 47 29.37 -12.05 -19.70
C LEU A 47 29.38 -13.51 -20.21
N ASP A 48 29.59 -14.49 -19.32
CA ASP A 48 29.63 -15.93 -19.58
C ASP A 48 28.76 -16.76 -18.63
N ALA A 49 27.93 -16.15 -17.78
CA ALA A 49 26.94 -16.93 -17.04
C ALA A 49 25.81 -17.36 -18.01
N PRO A 50 25.59 -18.67 -18.27
CA PRO A 50 24.46 -19.09 -19.08
C PRO A 50 23.19 -18.61 -18.36
N ALA A 51 22.40 -17.79 -19.05
CA ALA A 51 21.13 -17.30 -18.53
C ALA A 51 20.33 -18.48 -17.94
N PRO A 52 19.65 -18.30 -16.79
CA PRO A 52 18.82 -19.35 -16.22
C PRO A 52 17.91 -19.88 -17.31
N THR A 53 18.12 -21.15 -17.67
CA THR A 53 17.37 -21.86 -18.68
C THR A 53 16.01 -22.19 -18.09
N TRP A 54 15.18 -21.16 -17.89
CA TRP A 54 13.76 -21.34 -17.76
C TRP A 54 13.34 -22.21 -18.94
N PRO A 55 12.69 -23.37 -18.72
CA PRO A 55 12.22 -24.18 -19.82
C PRO A 55 11.36 -23.27 -20.67
N ARG A 56 11.83 -22.97 -21.89
CA ARG A 56 11.02 -22.26 -22.86
C ARG A 56 9.76 -23.08 -22.97
N ARG A 57 8.63 -22.46 -22.62
CA ARG A 57 7.33 -23.07 -22.83
C ARG A 57 7.35 -23.60 -24.27
N PRO A 58 7.01 -24.88 -24.51
CA PRO A 58 7.03 -25.41 -25.87
C PRO A 58 6.25 -24.46 -26.76
N PRO A 59 6.71 -24.18 -27.99
CA PRO A 59 5.95 -23.35 -28.91
C PRO A 59 4.59 -24.03 -29.06
N HIS A 60 3.56 -23.47 -28.43
CA HIS A 60 2.20 -23.85 -28.75
C HIS A 60 2.05 -23.51 -30.23
N GLU A 61 1.64 -24.49 -31.04
CA GLU A 61 1.30 -24.26 -32.44
C GLU A 61 0.34 -23.09 -32.48
N GLN A 62 0.85 -21.96 -32.95
CA GLN A 62 0.10 -20.73 -32.96
C GLN A 62 -0.99 -20.92 -34.02
N PRO A 63 -2.27 -20.66 -33.69
CA PRO A 63 -3.34 -20.80 -34.66
C PRO A 63 -2.98 -20.02 -35.93
N PRO A 64 -3.30 -20.55 -37.12
CA PRO A 64 -2.83 -20.00 -38.39
C PRO A 64 -3.17 -18.52 -38.58
N ASN A 65 -4.28 -18.06 -37.97
CA ASN A 65 -4.74 -16.69 -38.06
C ASN A 65 -4.48 -15.87 -36.78
N ALA A 66 -3.59 -16.30 -35.89
CA ALA A 66 -3.27 -15.53 -34.69
C ALA A 66 -2.67 -14.15 -35.03
N GLY A 67 -3.17 -13.10 -34.38
CA GLY A 67 -2.68 -11.72 -34.57
C GLY A 67 -3.19 -11.01 -35.84
N GLN A 68 -3.86 -11.72 -36.76
CA GLN A 68 -4.52 -11.09 -37.90
C GLN A 68 -5.74 -10.26 -37.45
N PRO A 69 -6.10 -9.17 -38.16
CA PRO A 69 -7.35 -8.45 -37.89
C PRO A 69 -8.56 -9.38 -38.07
N TRP A 70 -9.65 -9.09 -37.36
CA TRP A 70 -10.93 -9.80 -37.51
C TRP A 70 -11.69 -9.24 -38.71
N THR A 71 -12.19 -10.12 -39.58
CA THR A 71 -12.94 -9.75 -40.78
C THR A 71 -14.42 -10.07 -40.62
N ASP A 72 -15.26 -9.53 -41.51
CA ASP A 72 -16.71 -9.83 -41.51
C ASP A 72 -16.98 -11.33 -41.73
N ALA A 73 -16.19 -11.98 -42.58
CA ALA A 73 -16.23 -13.43 -42.80
C ALA A 73 -15.96 -14.24 -41.51
N ASP A 74 -15.09 -13.74 -40.61
CA ASP A 74 -14.88 -14.39 -39.31
C ASP A 74 -16.16 -14.34 -38.45
N TYR A 75 -16.93 -13.25 -38.51
CA TYR A 75 -18.19 -13.12 -37.78
C TYR A 75 -19.31 -13.95 -38.41
N GLU A 76 -19.40 -13.95 -39.75
CA GLU A 76 -20.32 -14.81 -40.49
C GLU A 76 -20.14 -16.29 -40.15
N GLU A 77 -18.89 -16.75 -40.03
CA GLU A 77 -18.59 -18.14 -39.64
C GLU A 77 -19.02 -18.45 -38.20
N ILE A 78 -18.87 -17.52 -37.25
CA ILE A 78 -19.40 -17.69 -35.88
C ILE A 78 -20.93 -17.80 -35.91
N VAL A 79 -21.59 -16.95 -36.69
CA VAL A 79 -23.06 -16.97 -36.87
C VAL A 79 -23.51 -18.28 -37.54
N ALA A 80 -22.79 -18.74 -38.56
CA ALA A 80 -23.04 -20.01 -39.22
C ALA A 80 -22.93 -21.19 -38.25
N ALA A 81 -21.85 -21.24 -37.45
CA ALA A 81 -21.67 -22.27 -36.43
C ALA A 81 -22.79 -22.25 -35.37
N ALA A 82 -23.27 -21.06 -34.97
CA ALA A 82 -24.40 -20.93 -34.06
C ALA A 82 -25.71 -21.46 -34.69
N ARG A 83 -25.98 -21.16 -35.96
CA ARG A 83 -27.13 -21.67 -36.72
C ARG A 83 -27.09 -23.19 -36.90
N GLU A 84 -25.90 -23.76 -37.10
CA GLU A 84 -25.67 -25.21 -37.14
C GLU A 84 -25.86 -25.89 -35.78
N GLY A 85 -25.90 -25.10 -34.69
CA GLY A 85 -26.07 -25.60 -33.33
C GLY A 85 -24.78 -26.08 -32.68
N VAL A 86 -23.61 -25.62 -33.14
CA VAL A 86 -22.32 -25.90 -32.48
C VAL A 86 -22.32 -25.27 -31.08
N THR A 87 -22.12 -26.09 -30.05
CA THR A 87 -22.12 -25.62 -28.65
C THR A 87 -20.74 -25.33 -28.10
N ASP A 88 -19.69 -26.02 -28.59
CA ASP A 88 -18.33 -25.84 -28.10
C ASP A 88 -17.62 -24.70 -28.85
N MET A 89 -17.06 -23.77 -28.08
CA MET A 89 -16.28 -22.66 -28.61
C MET A 89 -14.93 -23.12 -29.17
N GLU A 90 -14.38 -24.25 -28.72
CA GLU A 90 -13.12 -24.79 -29.25
C GLU A 90 -13.28 -25.24 -30.72
N ASP A 91 -14.41 -25.85 -31.05
CA ASP A 91 -14.74 -26.27 -32.41
C ASP A 91 -14.85 -25.06 -33.35
N VAL A 92 -15.55 -24.01 -32.91
CA VAL A 92 -15.66 -22.74 -33.66
C VAL A 92 -14.29 -22.10 -33.86
N ALA A 93 -13.47 -22.07 -32.82
CA ALA A 93 -12.13 -21.50 -32.89
C ALA A 93 -11.21 -22.27 -33.85
N THR A 94 -11.33 -23.60 -33.87
CA THR A 94 -10.59 -24.48 -34.78
C THR A 94 -11.02 -24.26 -36.24
N ARG A 95 -12.33 -24.14 -36.52
CA ARG A 95 -12.84 -23.80 -37.86
C ARG A 95 -12.28 -22.48 -38.39
N LEU A 96 -12.22 -21.47 -37.53
CA LEU A 96 -11.66 -20.16 -37.84
C LEU A 96 -10.12 -20.13 -37.90
N GLY A 97 -9.44 -21.17 -37.40
CA GLY A 97 -8.00 -21.14 -37.21
C GLY A 97 -7.53 -20.05 -36.24
N ARG A 98 -8.36 -19.72 -35.24
CA ARG A 98 -8.15 -18.66 -34.24
C ARG A 98 -8.04 -19.27 -32.85
N ALA A 99 -7.55 -18.48 -31.89
CA ALA A 99 -7.53 -18.91 -30.49
C ALA A 99 -8.92 -18.79 -29.85
N ARG A 100 -9.28 -19.76 -29.01
CA ARG A 100 -10.57 -19.87 -28.31
C ARG A 100 -11.03 -18.59 -27.60
N ASN A 101 -10.15 -17.99 -26.79
CA ASN A 101 -10.53 -16.83 -25.96
C ASN A 101 -10.89 -15.58 -26.81
N PRO A 102 -10.08 -15.17 -27.80
CA PRO A 102 -10.48 -14.16 -28.76
C PRO A 102 -11.80 -14.46 -29.47
N THR A 103 -12.00 -15.70 -29.95
CA THR A 103 -13.26 -16.12 -30.59
C THR A 103 -14.46 -15.95 -29.65
N LEU A 104 -14.32 -16.38 -28.40
CA LEU A 104 -15.35 -16.19 -27.37
C LEU A 104 -15.70 -14.71 -27.16
N MET A 105 -14.69 -13.83 -27.11
CA MET A 105 -14.93 -12.39 -26.95
C MET A 105 -15.68 -11.80 -28.15
N LYS A 106 -15.43 -12.31 -29.36
CA LYS A 106 -16.14 -11.89 -30.57
C LYS A 106 -17.56 -12.45 -30.61
N ALA A 107 -17.76 -13.72 -30.29
CA ALA A 107 -19.08 -14.31 -30.16
C ALA A 107 -19.95 -13.57 -29.13
N ARG A 108 -19.37 -13.11 -28.00
CA ARG A 108 -20.10 -12.26 -27.04
C ARG A 108 -20.50 -10.90 -27.59
N ARG A 109 -19.76 -10.31 -28.53
CA ARG A 109 -20.14 -9.03 -29.15
C ARG A 109 -21.33 -9.17 -30.09
N LEU A 110 -21.51 -10.36 -30.65
CA LEU A 110 -22.67 -10.74 -31.45
C LEU A 110 -23.94 -10.97 -30.62
N LEU A 111 -23.90 -10.80 -29.29
CA LEU A 111 -25.08 -10.86 -28.43
C LEU A 111 -25.58 -9.44 -28.10
N PRO A 112 -26.87 -9.28 -27.76
CA PRO A 112 -27.40 -8.03 -27.24
C PRO A 112 -26.58 -7.51 -26.04
N PRO A 113 -26.45 -6.18 -25.84
CA PRO A 113 -25.64 -5.60 -24.79
C PRO A 113 -25.87 -6.18 -23.38
N ALA A 114 -27.13 -6.49 -23.05
CA ALA A 114 -27.52 -7.06 -21.76
C ALA A 114 -26.94 -8.46 -21.50
N GLU A 115 -26.61 -9.21 -22.54
CA GLU A 115 -26.22 -10.62 -22.47
C GLU A 115 -24.73 -10.88 -22.77
N ARG A 116 -23.96 -9.83 -23.11
CA ARG A 116 -22.53 -9.98 -23.45
C ARG A 116 -21.65 -10.45 -22.29
N THR A 117 -22.16 -10.44 -21.07
CA THR A 117 -21.49 -10.96 -19.87
C THR A 117 -21.82 -12.44 -19.61
N ALA A 118 -22.58 -13.09 -20.49
CA ALA A 118 -23.00 -14.48 -20.33
C ALA A 118 -21.81 -15.44 -20.08
N PRO A 119 -22.00 -16.47 -19.24
CA PRO A 119 -21.02 -17.54 -19.04
C PRO A 119 -20.54 -18.14 -20.37
N PRO A 120 -19.26 -18.51 -20.51
CA PRO A 120 -18.69 -18.99 -21.78
C PRO A 120 -19.45 -20.15 -22.42
N ASP A 121 -19.94 -21.07 -21.59
CA ASP A 121 -20.72 -22.26 -21.95
C ASP A 121 -22.11 -21.94 -22.52
N ARG A 122 -22.61 -20.71 -22.33
CA ARG A 122 -23.95 -20.30 -22.77
C ARG A 122 -23.95 -19.42 -24.02
N VAL A 123 -22.79 -18.90 -24.43
CA VAL A 123 -22.70 -17.89 -25.49
C VAL A 123 -23.28 -18.41 -26.81
N MET A 124 -22.89 -19.60 -27.27
CA MET A 124 -23.37 -20.14 -28.54
C MET A 124 -24.86 -20.45 -28.54
N ARG A 125 -25.38 -20.97 -27.42
CA ARG A 125 -26.80 -21.25 -27.26
C ARG A 125 -27.63 -19.97 -27.32
N LEU A 126 -27.24 -18.93 -26.58
CA LEU A 126 -27.91 -17.63 -26.60
C LEU A 126 -27.84 -17.00 -27.99
N LEU A 127 -26.68 -17.09 -28.65
CA LEU A 127 -26.53 -16.53 -30.00
C LEU A 127 -27.47 -17.22 -30.98
N ARG A 128 -27.63 -18.55 -30.90
CA ARG A 128 -28.60 -19.29 -31.71
C ARG A 128 -30.04 -18.83 -31.43
N GLU A 129 -30.41 -18.69 -30.15
CA GLU A 129 -31.75 -18.24 -29.74
C GLU A 129 -32.09 -16.87 -30.36
N HIS A 130 -31.16 -15.91 -30.31
CA HIS A 130 -31.35 -14.61 -30.96
C HIS A 130 -31.41 -14.71 -32.48
N LEU A 131 -30.58 -15.56 -33.10
CA LEU A 131 -30.58 -15.76 -34.56
C LEU A 131 -31.86 -16.44 -35.10
N GLU A 132 -32.69 -17.04 -34.25
CA GLU A 132 -34.01 -17.56 -34.61
C GLU A 132 -35.07 -16.45 -34.68
N GLU A 133 -34.82 -15.28 -34.09
CA GLU A 133 -35.72 -14.13 -34.15
C GLU A 133 -35.63 -13.45 -35.53
N PRO A 134 -36.77 -13.16 -36.20
CA PRO A 134 -36.78 -12.66 -37.59
C PRO A 134 -36.18 -11.25 -37.74
N ASP A 135 -36.20 -10.45 -36.68
CA ASP A 135 -35.73 -9.06 -36.67
C ASP A 135 -34.32 -8.92 -36.09
N TYR A 136 -33.64 -10.03 -35.79
CA TYR A 136 -32.31 -10.00 -35.19
C TYR A 136 -31.22 -9.73 -36.25
N ASP A 137 -30.65 -8.54 -36.16
CA ASP A 137 -29.51 -8.11 -36.97
C ASP A 137 -28.23 -8.06 -36.11
N TRP A 138 -27.41 -9.10 -36.26
CA TRP A 138 -26.16 -9.23 -35.51
C TRP A 138 -25.11 -8.18 -35.90
N GLU A 139 -25.14 -7.64 -37.13
CA GLU A 139 -24.22 -6.59 -37.57
C GLU A 139 -24.53 -5.30 -36.81
N ARG A 140 -25.82 -4.93 -36.77
CA ARG A 140 -26.29 -3.78 -35.99
C ARG A 140 -25.98 -3.92 -34.51
N VAL A 141 -26.27 -5.10 -33.92
CA VAL A 141 -25.99 -5.35 -32.50
C VAL A 141 -24.52 -5.19 -32.19
N THR A 142 -23.61 -5.60 -33.07
CA THR A 142 -22.16 -5.50 -32.84
C THR A 142 -21.69 -4.05 -32.66
N LEU A 143 -22.42 -3.08 -33.21
CA LEU A 143 -22.13 -1.65 -33.10
C LEU A 143 -22.65 -1.01 -31.81
N GLU A 144 -23.54 -1.69 -31.08
CA GLU A 144 -24.08 -1.17 -29.83
C GLU A 144 -23.03 -1.22 -28.72
N GLU A 145 -22.74 -0.11 -28.06
CA GLU A 145 -21.83 -0.06 -26.92
C GLU A 145 -22.59 -0.24 -25.59
N LEU A 146 -21.99 -0.97 -24.64
CA LEU A 146 -22.52 -0.95 -23.27
C LEU A 146 -22.28 0.44 -22.67
N PRO A 147 -23.27 1.04 -21.97
CA PRO A 147 -23.03 2.28 -21.24
C PRO A 147 -21.85 2.07 -20.27
N PRO A 148 -20.92 3.03 -20.17
CA PRO A 148 -19.75 2.88 -19.32
C PRO A 148 -20.21 2.64 -17.87
N ARG A 149 -19.68 1.58 -17.24
CA ARG A 149 -19.97 1.32 -15.83
C ARG A 149 -19.48 2.52 -15.01
N PRO A 150 -20.27 3.04 -14.05
CA PRO A 150 -19.82 4.10 -13.18
C PRO A 150 -18.53 3.67 -12.47
N VAL A 151 -17.45 4.42 -12.70
CA VAL A 151 -16.19 4.21 -11.99
C VAL A 151 -16.37 4.74 -10.58
N VAL A 152 -16.75 3.88 -9.64
CA VAL A 152 -16.76 4.21 -8.22
C VAL A 152 -15.32 4.11 -7.71
N ASN A 153 -14.64 5.25 -7.57
CA ASN A 153 -13.37 5.31 -6.86
C ASN A 153 -13.67 5.39 -5.35
N PRO A 154 -13.53 4.29 -4.57
CA PRO A 154 -13.63 4.41 -3.12
C PRO A 154 -12.57 5.41 -2.65
N PRO A 155 -12.88 6.30 -1.68
CA PRO A 155 -11.92 7.25 -1.18
C PRO A 155 -10.70 6.50 -0.65
N ALA A 156 -9.50 6.87 -1.11
CA ALA A 156 -8.27 6.34 -0.58
C ALA A 156 -8.20 6.70 0.91
N LEU A 157 -8.36 5.71 1.79
CA LEU A 157 -8.12 5.89 3.21
C LEU A 157 -6.61 6.09 3.38
N THR A 158 -6.16 7.33 3.61
CA THR A 158 -4.76 7.67 3.83
C THR A 158 -4.49 7.97 5.31
N GLY A 159 -3.23 7.85 5.73
CA GLY A 159 -2.81 8.10 7.12
C GLY A 159 -3.30 7.03 8.10
N VAL A 160 -3.57 7.42 9.35
CA VAL A 160 -4.01 6.51 10.42
C VAL A 160 -5.30 5.77 10.05
N ALA A 161 -6.21 6.43 9.32
CA ALA A 161 -7.45 5.81 8.86
C ALA A 161 -7.23 4.76 7.75
N GLY A 162 -6.09 4.77 7.06
CA GLY A 162 -5.72 3.74 6.07
C GLY A 162 -5.14 2.47 6.66
N LEU A 163 -4.77 2.48 7.95
CA LEU A 163 -4.15 1.33 8.59
C LEU A 163 -5.13 0.18 8.74
N THR A 164 -4.61 -1.05 8.56
CA THR A 164 -5.35 -2.26 8.88
C THR A 164 -5.65 -2.31 10.38
N ARG A 165 -6.65 -3.11 10.78
CA ARG A 165 -7.01 -3.33 12.19
C ARG A 165 -5.78 -3.76 13.01
N GLU A 166 -5.02 -4.68 12.45
CA GLU A 166 -3.86 -5.30 13.10
C GLU A 166 -2.70 -4.32 13.26
N ASP A 167 -2.38 -3.56 12.21
CA ASP A 167 -1.31 -2.56 12.25
C ASP A 167 -1.64 -1.42 13.20
N LEU A 168 -2.90 -0.97 13.20
CA LEU A 168 -3.35 0.09 14.08
C LEU A 168 -3.19 -0.28 15.56
N VAL A 169 -3.53 -1.52 15.94
CA VAL A 169 -3.35 -2.03 17.32
C VAL A 169 -1.86 -2.13 17.68
N ARG A 170 -1.03 -2.65 16.78
CA ARG A 170 0.43 -2.77 17.02
C ARG A 170 1.12 -1.43 17.14
N ILE A 171 0.77 -0.48 16.28
CA ILE A 171 1.30 0.89 16.31
C ILE A 171 0.86 1.58 17.59
N CYS A 172 -0.41 1.48 17.98
CA CYS A 172 -0.90 2.02 19.25
C CYS A 172 -0.14 1.44 20.44
N TYR A 173 0.06 0.12 20.46
CA TYR A 173 0.86 -0.55 21.50
C TYR A 173 2.31 -0.05 21.55
N ALA A 174 2.97 0.10 20.40
CA ALA A 174 4.34 0.59 20.33
C ALA A 174 4.46 2.05 20.82
N LEU A 175 3.56 2.94 20.37
CA LEU A 175 3.50 4.33 20.82
C LEU A 175 3.27 4.43 22.33
N ALA A 176 2.36 3.59 22.85
CA ALA A 176 2.05 3.49 24.26
C ALA A 176 3.25 3.05 25.12
N LEU A 177 4.13 2.18 24.60
CA LEU A 177 5.36 1.77 25.28
C LEU A 177 6.45 2.84 25.25
N VAL A 178 6.55 3.59 24.16
CA VAL A 178 7.60 4.61 23.95
C VAL A 178 7.32 5.89 24.75
N GLY A 179 6.07 6.12 25.18
CA GLY A 179 5.72 7.10 26.21
C GLY A 179 6.09 8.55 25.87
N GLY A 180 5.24 9.25 25.12
CA GLY A 180 5.35 10.70 24.89
C GLY A 180 6.50 11.17 23.97
N VAL A 181 7.50 10.32 23.68
CA VAL A 181 8.59 10.64 22.73
C VAL A 181 8.07 10.72 21.29
N ALA A 182 7.04 9.93 20.97
CA ALA A 182 6.28 10.11 19.76
C ALA A 182 5.23 11.20 20.02
N GLY A 183 5.39 12.37 19.40
CA GLY A 183 4.62 13.58 19.69
C GLY A 183 3.13 13.35 19.94
N GLU A 184 2.59 14.06 20.92
CA GLU A 184 1.25 13.88 21.49
C GLU A 184 0.12 13.84 20.44
N ASP A 185 0.28 14.57 19.34
CA ASP A 185 -0.64 14.59 18.21
C ASP A 185 -0.78 13.23 17.51
N LEU A 186 0.31 12.48 17.31
CA LEU A 186 0.25 11.16 16.68
C LEU A 186 -0.46 10.16 17.61
N MET A 187 -0.12 10.18 18.91
CA MET A 187 -0.74 9.31 19.89
C MET A 187 -2.24 9.59 20.04
N SER A 188 -2.64 10.87 20.02
CA SER A 188 -4.04 11.29 20.05
C SER A 188 -4.81 10.78 18.82
N ARG A 189 -4.25 10.94 17.61
CA ARG A 189 -4.86 10.46 16.36
C ARG A 189 -5.00 8.94 16.33
N VAL A 190 -3.97 8.21 16.72
CA VAL A 190 -4.00 6.73 16.79
C VAL A 190 -5.00 6.25 17.83
N THR A 191 -5.00 6.84 19.03
CA THR A 191 -5.96 6.51 20.10
C THR A 191 -7.40 6.80 19.70
N GLY A 192 -7.64 7.94 19.05
CA GLY A 192 -8.94 8.31 18.51
C GLY A 192 -9.45 7.27 17.50
N GLU A 193 -8.58 6.79 16.61
CA GLU A 193 -8.95 5.78 15.63
C GLU A 193 -9.17 4.38 16.24
N VAL A 194 -8.34 3.98 17.20
CA VAL A 194 -8.53 2.74 17.98
C VAL A 194 -9.87 2.73 18.69
N ARG A 195 -10.26 3.86 19.32
CA ARG A 195 -11.58 4.02 19.95
C ARG A 195 -12.71 3.99 18.93
N ARG A 196 -12.58 4.75 17.84
CA ARG A 196 -13.60 4.82 16.78
C ARG A 196 -13.92 3.44 16.19
N ARG A 197 -12.91 2.58 16.06
CA ARG A 197 -13.03 1.21 15.52
C ARG A 197 -13.28 0.13 16.58
N CYS A 198 -13.48 0.53 17.83
CA CYS A 198 -13.69 -0.38 18.96
C CYS A 198 -12.57 -1.42 19.13
N LEU A 199 -11.30 -1.00 18.98
CA LEU A 199 -10.12 -1.88 19.02
C LEU A 199 -9.41 -1.94 20.37
N VAL A 200 -10.01 -1.36 21.40
CA VAL A 200 -9.50 -1.38 22.77
C VAL A 200 -9.33 -2.82 23.31
N PRO A 201 -10.30 -3.74 23.11
CA PRO A 201 -10.14 -5.12 23.55
C PRO A 201 -8.93 -5.82 22.93
N GLU A 202 -8.66 -5.62 21.64
CA GLU A 202 -7.52 -6.21 20.94
C GLU A 202 -6.19 -5.68 21.46
N LEU A 203 -6.14 -4.41 21.85
CA LEU A 203 -4.96 -3.83 22.49
C LEU A 203 -4.70 -4.45 23.87
N VAL A 204 -5.76 -4.70 24.65
CA VAL A 204 -5.67 -5.42 25.93
C VAL A 204 -5.16 -6.84 25.71
N GLU A 205 -5.74 -7.60 24.76
CA GLU A 205 -5.30 -8.96 24.45
C GLU A 205 -3.83 -8.99 24.00
N LEU A 206 -3.42 -8.05 23.15
CA LEU A 206 -2.02 -7.94 22.74
C LEU A 206 -1.10 -7.73 23.95
N ARG A 207 -1.47 -6.86 24.90
CA ARG A 207 -0.71 -6.64 26.13
C ARG A 207 -0.67 -7.89 27.01
N VAL A 208 -1.79 -8.61 27.18
CA VAL A 208 -1.85 -9.89 27.92
C VAL A 208 -0.87 -10.89 27.31
N HIS A 209 -0.92 -11.09 26.00
CA HIS A 209 0.00 -11.98 25.31
C HIS A 209 1.46 -11.60 25.55
N ARG A 210 1.80 -10.31 25.54
CA ARG A 210 3.17 -9.85 25.81
C ARG A 210 3.60 -10.10 27.26
N LEU A 211 2.73 -9.86 28.24
CA LEU A 211 3.02 -10.14 29.65
C LEU A 211 3.31 -11.63 29.90
N LEU A 212 2.51 -12.51 29.27
CA LEU A 212 2.68 -13.96 29.39
C LEU A 212 3.93 -14.48 28.65
N HIS A 213 4.29 -13.89 27.51
CA HIS A 213 5.50 -14.29 26.77
C HIS A 213 6.81 -13.81 27.42
N LEU A 214 6.77 -12.80 28.29
CA LEU A 214 7.96 -12.31 29.01
C LEU A 214 8.34 -13.17 30.23
N GLY A 215 7.71 -14.34 30.41
CA GLY A 215 8.07 -15.30 31.45
C GLY A 215 7.65 -14.87 32.86
N ALA A 216 6.71 -13.94 32.97
CA ALA A 216 6.17 -13.54 34.26
C ALA A 216 5.29 -14.68 34.82
N GLU A 217 5.49 -15.07 36.09
CA GLU A 217 4.61 -16.00 36.82
C GLU A 217 3.27 -15.30 37.16
N VAL A 218 2.55 -14.88 36.13
CA VAL A 218 1.32 -14.10 36.25
C VAL A 218 0.19 -14.95 35.71
N THR A 219 -0.86 -15.12 36.50
CA THR A 219 -2.08 -15.79 36.06
C THR A 219 -2.72 -14.99 34.94
N TRP A 220 -3.45 -15.66 34.04
CA TRP A 220 -4.15 -14.99 32.94
C TRP A 220 -5.06 -13.84 33.42
N GLU A 221 -5.75 -14.05 34.55
CA GLU A 221 -6.66 -13.06 35.13
C GLU A 221 -5.91 -11.80 35.58
N HIS A 222 -4.77 -11.98 36.27
CA HIS A 222 -3.95 -10.86 36.70
C HIS A 222 -3.32 -10.12 35.51
N ALA A 223 -2.87 -10.86 34.48
CA ALA A 223 -2.35 -10.26 33.25
C ALA A 223 -3.42 -9.44 32.52
N ARG A 224 -4.67 -9.93 32.49
CA ARG A 224 -5.80 -9.20 31.89
C ARG A 224 -6.16 -7.95 32.67
N SER A 225 -6.26 -8.04 33.98
CA SER A 225 -6.54 -6.87 34.84
C SER A 225 -5.44 -5.83 34.73
N ASP A 226 -4.18 -6.25 34.68
CA ASP A 226 -3.04 -5.34 34.51
C ASP A 226 -3.02 -4.69 33.13
N ALA A 227 -3.23 -5.48 32.08
CA ALA A 227 -3.35 -4.98 30.71
C ALA A 227 -4.49 -3.96 30.56
N GLY A 228 -5.66 -4.22 31.15
CA GLY A 228 -6.79 -3.30 31.14
C GLY A 228 -6.45 -1.96 31.79
N ARG A 229 -5.90 -1.96 33.00
CA ARG A 229 -5.48 -0.74 33.70
C ARG A 229 -4.41 0.03 32.93
N TRP A 230 -3.46 -0.68 32.34
CA TRP A 230 -2.43 -0.05 31.52
C TRP A 230 -3.02 0.63 30.28
N VAL A 231 -3.91 -0.06 29.55
CA VAL A 231 -4.61 0.52 28.39
C VAL A 231 -5.43 1.74 28.80
N ASP A 232 -6.18 1.66 29.91
CA ASP A 232 -6.94 2.80 30.41
C ASP A 232 -6.05 3.99 30.76
N THR A 233 -4.89 3.74 31.35
CA THR A 233 -3.91 4.79 31.70
C THR A 233 -3.34 5.46 30.46
N VAL A 234 -2.94 4.66 29.46
CA VAL A 234 -2.25 5.19 28.27
C VAL A 234 -3.20 5.80 27.25
N LEU A 235 -4.45 5.31 27.18
CA LEU A 235 -5.47 5.88 26.30
C LEU A 235 -6.26 7.00 26.99
N SER A 236 -6.16 7.16 28.32
CA SER A 236 -6.80 8.29 29.00
C SER A 236 -6.29 9.60 28.42
N PRO A 237 -7.19 10.55 28.09
CA PRO A 237 -6.75 11.88 27.75
C PRO A 237 -6.01 12.42 28.98
N ALA A 238 -4.71 12.71 28.86
CA ALA A 238 -4.02 13.45 29.90
C ALA A 238 -4.83 14.74 30.18
N PRO A 239 -5.06 15.12 31.46
CA PRO A 239 -5.51 16.47 31.73
C PRO A 239 -4.48 17.41 31.12
N VAL A 240 -4.93 18.22 30.18
CA VAL A 240 -4.11 19.23 29.54
C VAL A 240 -3.88 20.33 30.58
N GLU A 241 -2.97 20.11 31.53
CA GLU A 241 -2.37 21.20 32.30
C GLU A 241 -1.28 21.80 31.42
N TRP A 242 -1.66 22.81 30.64
CA TRP A 242 -0.70 23.73 30.02
C TRP A 242 -0.02 24.53 31.14
N PRO A 243 1.31 24.46 31.33
CA PRO A 243 2.02 25.52 32.02
C PRO A 243 2.36 26.58 30.97
N PHE A 244 1.35 27.27 30.43
CA PHE A 244 1.62 28.57 29.86
C PHE A 244 1.78 29.53 31.04
N VAL A 245 3.03 29.71 31.47
CA VAL A 245 3.43 30.95 32.10
C VAL A 245 3.11 32.03 31.07
N GLU A 246 2.16 32.92 31.38
CA GLU A 246 2.00 34.19 30.67
C GLU A 246 3.32 34.94 30.80
N GLU A 247 4.24 34.75 29.85
CA GLU A 247 5.22 35.79 29.57
C GLU A 247 4.41 36.96 29.03
N GLU A 248 4.12 37.92 29.91
CA GLU A 248 3.72 39.27 29.53
C GLU A 248 4.68 39.76 28.46
N HIS A 249 4.26 39.67 27.20
CA HIS A 249 4.90 40.40 26.12
C HIS A 249 4.68 41.88 26.40
N VAL A 250 5.66 42.49 27.08
CA VAL A 250 5.84 43.94 27.13
C VAL A 250 6.03 44.40 25.68
N VAL A 251 4.96 44.92 25.09
CA VAL A 251 5.00 45.62 23.81
C VAL A 251 5.88 46.86 23.99
N PRO A 252 6.99 47.02 23.23
CA PRO A 252 7.78 48.25 23.28
C PRO A 252 6.92 49.44 22.83
N PRO A 253 6.97 50.59 23.53
CA PRO A 253 6.01 51.66 23.31
C PRO A 253 6.43 52.56 22.14
N TYR A 254 6.29 52.10 20.89
CA TYR A 254 6.38 52.98 19.71
C TYR A 254 5.60 52.45 18.51
N TRP A 255 4.26 52.39 18.56
CA TRP A 255 3.34 52.53 17.40
C TRP A 255 2.02 53.11 17.89
#